data_AF-A0A3E0P0P7-F1
#
_entry.id   AF-A0A3E0P0P7-F1
#
_cell.length_a   1.000
_cell.length_b   1.000
_cell.length_c   1.000
_cell.angle_alpha   90.00
_cell.angle_beta   90.00
_cell.angle_gamma   90.00
#
_symmetry.space_group_name_H-M   'P 1'
#
loop_
_entity.id
_entity.type
_entity.pdbx_description
1 polymer ?
#
loop_
_entity_poly.entity_id
_entity_poly.type
_entity_poly.pdbx_seq_one_letter_code
_entity_poly.pdbx_strand_id
1 'polypeptide(L)'
;MQQPPAELLRQHGLQVTAQRLAVLEAVSSTPHATAEGVTARVRDKLGVISRQAVYDALGVLAEKGLIRRIQPAGSAARYEDRVGDNHHHLICRVCGRMVDIDCAVGETPCLHAADDSGFEIDEAEVVYWGRCPDCRGRPGSQPRADGPA
;
A
#
# COMPACT_ATOMS: atom_id res chain seq x y z
N MET A 1 -12.23 7.38 -15.91
CA MET A 1 -12.40 8.72 -15.29
C MET A 1 -12.31 8.51 -13.79
N GLN A 2 -11.21 8.87 -13.13
CA GLN A 2 -11.14 8.78 -11.67
C GLN A 2 -12.20 9.73 -11.07
N GLN A 3 -13.04 9.20 -10.18
CA GLN A 3 -14.00 10.01 -9.44
C GLN A 3 -13.26 11.03 -8.55
N PRO A 4 -13.83 12.22 -8.30
CA PRO A 4 -13.24 13.18 -7.38
C PRO A 4 -13.03 12.57 -5.98
N PRO A 5 -11.88 12.80 -5.31
CA PRO A 5 -11.59 12.20 -4.00
C PRO A 5 -12.67 12.41 -2.94
N ALA A 6 -13.31 13.58 -2.94
CA ALA A 6 -14.41 13.89 -2.02
C ALA A 6 -15.65 12.99 -2.23
N GLU A 7 -15.92 12.61 -3.48
CA GLU A 7 -17.05 11.75 -3.80
C GLU A 7 -16.77 10.30 -3.41
N LEU A 8 -15.53 9.84 -3.64
CA LEU A 8 -15.09 8.52 -3.19
C LEU A 8 -15.22 8.35 -1.67
N LEU A 9 -14.82 9.37 -0.89
CA LEU A 9 -15.01 9.36 0.57
C LEU A 9 -16.49 9.21 0.96
N ARG A 10 -17.40 9.96 0.32
CA ARG A 10 -18.84 9.89 0.64
C ARG A 10 -19.43 8.53 0.31
N GLN A 11 -19.08 7.95 -0.84
CA GLN A 11 -19.56 6.64 -1.26
C GLN A 11 -19.16 5.53 -0.30
N HIS A 12 -18.01 5.67 0.37
CA HIS A 12 -17.54 4.77 1.42
C HIS A 12 -17.98 5.19 2.85
N GLY A 13 -18.95 6.11 2.97
CA GLY A 13 -19.53 6.53 4.24
C GLY A 13 -18.60 7.36 5.12
N LEU A 14 -17.55 7.96 4.55
CA LEU A 14 -16.59 8.78 5.27
C LEU A 14 -16.95 10.26 5.22
N GLN A 15 -16.83 10.93 6.37
CA GLN A 15 -16.83 12.40 6.42
C GLN A 15 -15.69 12.95 5.57
N VAL A 16 -15.99 13.94 4.74
CA VAL A 16 -15.02 14.61 3.87
C VAL A 16 -14.26 15.65 4.69
N THR A 17 -13.01 15.35 5.03
CA THR A 17 -12.11 16.26 5.76
C THR A 17 -10.90 16.59 4.91
N ALA A 18 -10.29 17.77 5.12
CA ALA A 18 -9.07 18.15 4.43
C ALA A 18 -7.93 17.14 4.61
N GLN A 19 -7.85 16.53 5.80
CA GLN A 19 -6.85 15.50 6.12
C GLN A 19 -7.06 14.22 5.29
N ARG A 20 -8.29 13.69 5.23
CA ARG A 20 -8.59 12.48 4.45
C ARG A 20 -8.41 12.69 2.96
N LEU A 21 -8.82 13.85 2.45
CA LEU A 21 -8.59 14.24 1.05
C LEU A 21 -7.09 14.30 0.73
N ALA A 22 -6.30 14.99 1.56
CA ALA A 22 -4.87 15.11 1.34
C ALA A 22 -4.13 13.78 1.44
N VAL A 23 -4.52 12.90 2.38
CA VAL A 23 -3.93 11.57 2.53
C VAL A 23 -4.26 10.69 1.32
N LEU A 24 -5.53 10.65 0.91
CA LEU A 24 -5.95 9.87 -0.26
C LEU A 24 -5.21 10.33 -1.52
N GLU A 25 -5.15 11.64 -1.78
CA GLU A 25 -4.40 12.19 -2.92
C GLU A 25 -2.88 11.92 -2.84
N ALA A 26 -2.30 11.96 -1.63
CA ALA A 26 -0.88 11.66 -1.45
C ALA A 26 -0.57 10.20 -1.80
N VAL A 27 -1.45 9.25 -1.43
CA VAL A 27 -1.34 7.84 -1.81
C VAL A 27 -1.52 7.68 -3.32
N SER A 28 -2.58 8.25 -3.92
CA SER A 28 -2.84 8.17 -5.37
C SER A 28 -1.69 8.71 -6.22
N SER A 29 -1.02 9.77 -5.77
CA SER A 29 0.09 10.38 -6.50
C SER A 29 1.44 9.67 -6.31
N THR A 30 1.54 8.77 -5.33
CA THR A 30 2.76 8.04 -5.00
C THR A 30 2.41 6.60 -4.61
N PRO A 31 2.18 5.71 -5.59
CA PRO A 31 1.92 4.30 -5.32
C PRO A 31 3.01 3.70 -4.44
N HIS A 32 2.62 2.85 -3.48
CA HIS A 32 3.52 2.19 -2.53
C HIS A 32 4.29 3.14 -1.59
N ALA A 33 3.76 4.31 -1.29
CA ALA A 33 4.37 5.25 -0.34
C ALA A 33 4.36 4.68 1.09
N THR A 34 5.42 4.94 1.85
CA THR A 34 5.40 4.69 3.30
C THR A 34 4.55 5.74 4.02
N ALA A 35 4.16 5.47 5.27
CA ALA A 35 3.44 6.45 6.09
C ALA A 35 4.22 7.77 6.24
N GLU A 36 5.55 7.70 6.33
CA GLU A 36 6.43 8.87 6.38
C GLU A 36 6.39 9.65 5.07
N GLY A 37 6.43 8.96 3.92
CA GLY A 37 6.32 9.57 2.60
C GLY A 37 4.97 10.28 2.40
N VAL A 38 3.88 9.63 2.81
CA VAL A 38 2.54 10.23 2.83
C VAL A 38 2.50 11.44 3.76
N THR A 39 3.05 11.33 4.97
CA THR A 39 3.10 12.44 5.95
C THR A 39 3.80 13.66 5.37
N ALA A 40 4.94 13.48 4.70
CA ALA A 40 5.68 14.56 4.06
C ALA A 40 4.82 15.27 2.99
N ARG A 41 4.23 14.50 2.06
CA ARG A 41 3.34 15.03 1.01
C ARG A 41 2.14 15.79 1.58
N VAL A 42 1.53 15.26 2.64
CA VAL A 42 0.37 15.91 3.27
C VAL A 42 0.79 17.21 3.96
N ARG A 43 1.96 17.25 4.60
CA ARG A 43 2.52 18.48 5.18
C ARG A 43 2.80 19.54 4.13
N ASP A 44 3.34 19.15 2.97
CA ASP A 44 3.58 20.09 1.87
C ASP A 44 2.27 20.75 1.39
N LYS A 45 1.14 20.02 1.46
CA LYS A 45 -0.17 20.51 1.05
C LYS A 45 -0.93 21.29 2.13
N LEU A 46 -0.93 20.81 3.37
CA LEU A 46 -1.76 21.35 4.47
C LEU A 46 -0.97 22.22 5.47
N GLY A 47 0.36 22.24 5.38
CA GLY A 47 1.23 22.87 6.37
C GLY A 47 1.38 22.01 7.63
N VAL A 48 0.72 22.40 8.71
CA VAL A 48 0.89 21.75 10.02
C VAL A 48 -0.13 20.62 10.20
N ILE A 49 0.37 19.39 10.22
CA ILE A 49 -0.39 18.19 10.58
C ILE A 49 0.45 17.26 11.46
N SER A 50 -0.19 16.67 12.48
CA SER A 50 0.47 15.67 13.33
C SER A 50 0.65 14.35 12.57
N ARG A 51 1.69 13.60 12.92
CA ARG A 51 1.89 12.24 12.38
C ARG A 51 0.69 11.35 12.72
N GLN A 52 0.18 11.44 13.95
CA GLN A 52 -0.98 10.66 14.37
C GLN A 52 -2.20 10.88 13.46
N ALA A 53 -2.53 12.13 13.11
CA ALA A 53 -3.68 12.42 12.24
C ALA A 53 -3.53 11.81 10.83
N VAL A 54 -2.31 11.70 10.30
CA VAL A 54 -2.05 11.01 9.03
C VAL A 54 -2.25 9.51 9.19
N TYR A 55 -1.74 8.92 10.26
CA TYR A 55 -1.91 7.49 10.55
C TYR A 55 -3.38 7.12 10.79
N ASP A 56 -4.15 7.95 11.49
CA ASP A 56 -5.59 7.75 11.70
C ASP A 56 -6.36 7.80 10.37
N ALA A 57 -6.00 8.74 9.49
CA ALA A 57 -6.60 8.83 8.16
C ALA A 57 -6.23 7.61 7.29
N LEU A 58 -4.97 7.17 7.28
CA LEU A 58 -4.54 5.96 6.58
C LEU A 58 -5.30 4.73 7.08
N GLY A 59 -5.44 4.57 8.41
CA GLY A 59 -6.17 3.46 9.01
C GLY A 59 -7.63 3.42 8.56
N VAL A 60 -8.34 4.54 8.65
CA VAL A 60 -9.76 4.62 8.25
C VAL A 60 -9.94 4.42 6.75
N LEU A 61 -9.04 4.94 5.90
CA LEU A 61 -9.13 4.73 4.46
C LEU A 61 -8.88 3.26 4.09
N ALA A 62 -7.96 2.59 4.79
CA ALA A 62 -7.68 1.18 4.59
C ALA A 62 -8.85 0.30 5.05
N GLU A 63 -9.40 0.57 6.24
CA GLU A 63 -10.58 -0.13 6.78
C GLU A 63 -11.80 -0.02 5.84
N LYS A 64 -11.96 1.12 5.17
CA LYS A 64 -13.03 1.33 4.19
C LYS A 64 -12.71 0.83 2.79
N GLY A 65 -11.53 0.24 2.57
CA GLY A 65 -11.13 -0.31 1.29
C GLY A 65 -10.88 0.73 0.21
N LEU A 66 -10.61 2.00 0.55
CA LEU A 66 -10.18 3.01 -0.44
C LEU A 66 -8.69 2.91 -0.76
N ILE A 67 -7.92 2.41 0.20
CA ILE A 67 -6.49 2.15 0.04
C ILE A 67 -6.18 0.75 0.58
N ARG A 68 -5.07 0.17 0.12
CA ARG A 68 -4.52 -1.05 0.67
C ARG A 68 -3.28 -0.73 1.49
N ARG A 69 -3.11 -1.47 2.60
CA ARG A 69 -1.87 -1.48 3.39
C ARG A 69 -1.10 -2.74 3.09
N ILE A 70 0.11 -2.61 2.58
CA ILE A 70 1.00 -3.72 2.26
C ILE A 70 2.13 -3.71 3.27
N GLN A 71 2.39 -4.84 3.94
CA GLN A 71 3.49 -4.93 4.89
C GLN A 71 4.28 -6.22 4.71
N PRO A 72 5.19 -6.25 3.71
CA PRO A 72 6.07 -7.38 3.50
C PRO A 72 6.95 -7.58 4.73
N ALA A 73 7.19 -8.85 5.10
CA ALA A 73 8.00 -9.19 6.26
C ALA A 73 9.36 -8.47 6.25
N GLY A 74 9.70 -7.82 7.36
CA GLY A 74 10.96 -7.07 7.50
C GLY A 74 11.03 -5.75 6.73
N SER A 75 9.90 -5.23 6.22
CA SER A 75 9.80 -3.93 5.54
C SER A 75 8.80 -3.00 6.24
N ALA A 76 9.00 -1.69 6.07
CA ALA A 76 8.01 -0.70 6.48
C ALA A 76 6.69 -0.90 5.71
N ALA A 77 5.56 -0.62 6.37
CA ALA A 77 4.26 -0.64 5.71
C ALA A 77 4.18 0.41 4.60
N ARG A 78 3.55 0.04 3.49
CA ARG A 78 3.34 0.85 2.30
C ARG A 78 1.85 0.92 1.98
N TYR A 79 1.44 1.97 1.29
CA TYR A 79 0.05 2.24 0.96
C TYR A 79 -0.12 2.52 -0.53
N GLU A 80 -1.24 2.08 -1.08
CA GLU A 80 -1.66 2.30 -2.47
C GLU A 80 -3.18 2.44 -2.55
N ASP A 81 -3.70 3.06 -3.60
CA ASP A 81 -5.13 3.20 -3.87
C ASP A 81 -5.62 2.26 -4.99
N ARG A 82 -4.74 1.38 -5.47
CA ARG A 82 -5.09 0.28 -6.36
C ARG A 82 -5.72 -0.83 -5.52
N VAL A 83 -7.04 -0.86 -5.50
CA VAL A 83 -7.85 -1.76 -4.67
C VAL A 83 -8.90 -2.49 -5.50
N GLY A 84 -9.33 -3.66 -5.05
CA GLY A 84 -10.42 -4.42 -5.68
C GLY A 84 -10.06 -5.11 -6.99
N ASP A 85 -8.77 -5.18 -7.33
CA ASP A 85 -8.25 -5.95 -8.45
C ASP A 85 -7.29 -7.05 -7.96
N ASN A 86 -6.86 -7.93 -8.87
CA ASN A 86 -5.93 -9.00 -8.54
C ASN A 86 -4.51 -8.72 -9.03
N HIS A 87 -3.78 -7.94 -8.25
CA HIS A 87 -2.35 -7.70 -8.47
C HIS A 87 -1.53 -8.16 -7.25
N HIS A 88 -0.24 -8.35 -7.50
CA HIS A 88 0.75 -8.84 -6.55
C HIS A 88 1.95 -7.90 -6.53
N HIS A 89 2.77 -7.99 -5.49
CA HIS A 89 3.92 -7.09 -5.34
C HIS A 89 5.24 -7.83 -5.58
N LEU A 90 6.13 -7.23 -6.37
CA LEU A 90 7.52 -7.68 -6.52
C LEU A 90 8.48 -6.71 -5.82
N ILE A 91 9.28 -7.24 -4.91
CA ILE A 91 10.20 -6.47 -4.07
C ILE A 91 11.65 -6.82 -4.36
N CYS A 92 12.46 -5.80 -4.58
CA CYS A 92 13.90 -5.93 -4.69
C CYS A 92 14.53 -6.16 -3.31
N ARG A 93 15.25 -7.27 -3.14
CA ARG A 93 15.98 -7.62 -1.91
C ARG A 93 17.13 -6.67 -1.57
N VAL A 94 17.61 -5.86 -2.52
CA VAL A 94 18.78 -4.99 -2.34
C VAL A 94 18.36 -3.57 -1.98
N CYS A 95 17.46 -2.96 -2.76
CA CYS A 95 17.07 -1.56 -2.58
C CYS A 95 15.64 -1.37 -2.05
N GLY A 96 14.87 -2.44 -1.87
CA GLY A 96 13.48 -2.35 -1.40
C GLY A 96 12.50 -1.75 -2.41
N ARG A 97 12.90 -1.52 -3.67
CA ARG A 97 11.98 -1.10 -4.74
C ARG A 97 10.86 -2.13 -4.85
N MET A 98 9.63 -1.63 -4.83
CA MET A 98 8.38 -2.40 -4.98
C MET A 98 7.71 -1.98 -6.28
N VAL A 99 7.14 -2.95 -7.01
CA VAL A 99 6.36 -2.74 -8.22
C VAL A 99 5.17 -3.70 -8.25
N ASP A 100 4.11 -3.29 -8.92
CA ASP A 100 2.94 -4.13 -9.19
C ASP A 100 3.22 -5.15 -10.28
N ILE A 101 2.63 -6.31 -10.14
CA ILE A 101 2.54 -7.36 -11.15
C ILE A 101 1.10 -7.86 -11.17
N ASP A 102 0.45 -7.77 -12.32
CA ASP A 102 -0.88 -8.34 -12.51
C ASP A 102 -0.82 -9.87 -12.37
N CYS A 103 -1.85 -10.47 -11.77
CA CYS A 103 -1.90 -11.92 -11.66
C CYS A 103 -1.90 -12.58 -13.05
N ALA A 104 -1.12 -13.65 -13.20
CA ALA A 104 -0.91 -14.31 -14.50
C ALA A 104 -2.19 -14.92 -15.11
N VAL A 105 -3.22 -15.18 -14.30
CA VAL A 105 -4.46 -15.88 -14.74
C VAL A 105 -5.70 -14.98 -14.75
N GLY A 106 -5.60 -13.70 -14.40
CA GLY A 106 -6.71 -12.74 -14.39
C GLY A 106 -7.77 -12.95 -13.29
N GLU A 107 -8.08 -14.20 -12.93
CA GLU A 107 -8.85 -14.57 -11.74
C GLU A 107 -8.00 -14.48 -10.47
N THR A 108 -8.59 -14.57 -9.28
CA THR A 108 -7.95 -14.59 -7.93
C THR A 108 -7.71 -16.02 -7.42
N PRO A 109 -6.81 -16.83 -8.03
CA PRO A 109 -6.57 -18.20 -7.55
C PRO A 109 -5.99 -18.20 -6.13
N CYS A 110 -5.36 -17.10 -5.72
CA CYS A 110 -4.85 -16.92 -4.36
C CYS A 110 -5.95 -16.93 -3.28
N LEU A 111 -7.20 -16.59 -3.63
CA LEU A 111 -8.36 -16.68 -2.72
C LEU A 111 -9.05 -18.05 -2.78
N HIS A 112 -8.65 -18.92 -3.71
CA HIS A 112 -9.21 -20.27 -3.87
C HIS A 112 -8.12 -21.30 -3.55
N ALA A 113 -7.78 -21.41 -2.26
CA ALA A 113 -6.86 -22.43 -1.80
C ALA A 113 -7.35 -23.83 -2.20
N ALA A 114 -6.44 -24.69 -2.66
CA ALA A 114 -6.79 -26.06 -3.04
C ALA A 114 -7.34 -26.88 -1.85
N ASP A 115 -6.93 -26.51 -0.63
CA ASP A 115 -7.49 -26.95 0.64
C ASP A 115 -7.49 -25.71 1.56
N ASP A 116 -8.67 -25.23 1.91
CA ASP A 116 -8.87 -24.06 2.79
C ASP A 116 -8.91 -24.46 4.28
N SER A 117 -8.84 -25.76 4.59
CA SER A 117 -8.95 -26.30 5.95
C SER A 117 -10.17 -25.78 6.73
N GLY A 118 -11.25 -25.40 6.03
CA GLY A 118 -12.48 -24.86 6.61
C GLY A 118 -12.43 -23.38 7.01
N PHE A 119 -11.41 -22.63 6.59
CA PHE A 119 -11.34 -21.18 6.81
C PHE A 119 -12.17 -20.41 5.77
N GLU A 120 -12.82 -19.33 6.20
CA GLU A 120 -13.32 -18.30 5.28
C GLU A 120 -12.14 -17.40 4.89
N ILE A 121 -11.70 -17.51 3.63
CA ILE A 121 -10.58 -16.72 3.10
C ILE A 121 -11.13 -15.42 2.51
N ASP A 122 -10.85 -14.30 3.17
CA ASP A 122 -11.23 -12.95 2.73
C ASP A 122 -10.05 -12.19 2.09
N GLU A 123 -8.81 -12.59 2.35
CA GLU A 123 -7.59 -11.99 1.78
C GLU A 123 -6.49 -13.02 1.47
N ALA A 124 -5.75 -12.77 0.40
CA ALA A 124 -4.49 -13.45 0.11
C ALA A 124 -3.44 -12.46 -0.42
N GLU A 125 -2.24 -12.49 0.16
CA GLU A 125 -1.11 -11.66 -0.26
C GLU A 125 -0.03 -12.52 -0.93
N VAL A 126 0.30 -12.18 -2.18
CA VAL A 126 1.42 -12.81 -2.92
C VAL A 126 2.52 -11.78 -3.09
N VAL A 127 3.69 -12.07 -2.51
CA VAL A 127 4.88 -11.22 -2.62
C VAL A 127 6.01 -11.98 -3.30
N TYR A 128 6.42 -11.50 -4.46
CA TYR A 128 7.63 -11.97 -5.12
C TYR A 128 8.85 -11.22 -4.60
N TRP A 129 9.95 -11.94 -4.39
CA TRP A 129 11.20 -11.35 -3.93
C TRP A 129 12.34 -11.62 -4.91
N GLY A 130 12.96 -10.57 -5.42
CA GLY A 130 13.99 -10.67 -6.45
C GLY A 130 15.02 -9.55 -6.42
N ARG A 131 15.64 -9.27 -7.57
CA ARG A 131 16.55 -8.12 -7.77
C ARG A 131 16.05 -7.29 -8.94
N CYS A 132 15.84 -5.99 -8.72
CA CYS A 132 15.49 -5.07 -9.81
C CYS A 132 16.64 -4.96 -10.82
N PRO A 133 16.39 -4.51 -12.06
CA PRO A 133 17.41 -4.33 -13.08
C PRO A 133 18.63 -3.52 -12.59
N ASP A 134 18.39 -2.45 -11.84
CA ASP A 134 19.42 -1.54 -11.31
C ASP A 134 20.33 -2.19 -10.24
N CYS A 135 19.88 -3.29 -9.63
CA CYS A 135 20.61 -4.03 -8.59
C CYS A 135 21.18 -5.36 -9.09
N ARG A 136 20.93 -5.75 -10.34
CA ARG A 136 21.59 -6.93 -10.93
C ARG A 136 23.10 -6.66 -10.97
N GLY A 137 23.89 -7.61 -10.47
CA GLY A 137 25.36 -7.47 -10.39
C GLY A 137 25.89 -6.78 -9.14
N ARG A 138 25.05 -6.23 -8.25
CA ARG A 138 25.49 -5.78 -6.92
C ARG A 138 25.57 -7.00 -5.97
N PRO A 139 26.65 -7.16 -5.17
CA PRO A 139 26.64 -8.13 -4.09
C PRO A 139 25.48 -7.78 -3.15
N GLY A 140 24.72 -8.80 -2.73
CA GLY A 140 23.52 -8.58 -1.92
C GLY A 140 23.90 -7.97 -0.58
N SER A 141 23.57 -6.70 -0.36
CA SER A 141 23.50 -6.16 1.00
C SER A 141 22.37 -6.89 1.72
N GLN A 142 22.68 -7.53 2.85
CA GLN A 142 21.65 -8.00 3.77
C GLN A 142 20.65 -6.87 4.04
N PRO A 143 19.34 -7.15 4.10
CA PRO A 143 18.37 -6.13 4.46
C PRO A 143 18.78 -5.55 5.83
N ARG A 144 19.00 -4.24 5.87
CA ARG A 144 19.08 -3.55 7.16
C ARG A 144 17.70 -3.65 7.79
N ALA A 145 17.65 -4.32 8.94
CA ALA A 145 16.49 -4.27 9.82
C ALA A 145 16.41 -2.85 10.39
N ASP A 146 15.83 -1.92 9.63
CA ASP A 146 15.43 -0.62 10.16
C ASP A 146 14.11 -0.83 10.92
N GLY A 147 14.22 -1.43 12.11
CA GLY A 147 13.17 -1.42 13.14
C GLY A 147 13.38 -0.22 14.06
N PRO A 148 12.31 0.49 14.47
CA PRO A 148 12.46 1.63 15.38
C PRO A 148 12.82 1.14 16.79
N ALA A 149 13.76 1.86 17.42
CA ALA A 149 13.91 1.90 18.87
C ALA A 149 12.73 2.65 19.52
#